data_AF-R8BI72-F1
#
_entry.id   AF-R8BI72-F1
#
_cell.length_a   1.000
_cell.length_b   1.000
_cell.length_c   1.000
_cell.angle_alpha   90.00
_cell.angle_beta   90.00
_cell.angle_gamma   90.00
#
_symmetry.space_group_name_H-M   'P 1'
#
loop_
_entity.id
_entity.type
_entity.pdbx_description
1 polymer ?
#
loop_
_entity_poly.entity_id
_entity_poly.type
_entity_poly.pdbx_seq_one_letter_code
_entity_poly.pdbx_strand_id
1 'polypeptide(L)'
;MSDSISQSQKVPSVLAGEQPGGLVDAEAAHSYVIDTVSENQLVRKQDLRVLPMIFLMYFFTFLDRTNLGNAKVAGIEKDLGLGTIITTGVGIISLYLFPADPSKTRIFNEEERALAMARIFHDQPAIVEHKERITWGLIKRGVFNVNVLVGAWMYTCNQITVQGLSIFTVTILRLNYPDRSTVGIQLLSVPPPLVGMVFALGVAYISMKTRKHGYAIACAAMLNIIGYSIWLASKNVQARYAAIFLNTAGGYSFGTLTVSWTLANAAPDTIRNVSNGAVSAIANIGSIVATWSYLNTDAKTGYRIGNSLNTASAASVVVAALGLVAYQMKENKHRASSGRDYRLEAPHEKVATLGHLHPEFRYIH
;
A
#
# COMPACT_ATOMS: atom_id res chain seq x y z
N MET A 1 19.29 43.51 19.59
CA MET A 1 18.73 42.91 18.36
C MET A 1 18.78 41.38 18.39
N SER A 2 18.74 40.77 19.59
CA SER A 2 18.78 39.31 19.80
C SER A 2 17.50 38.74 20.44
N ASP A 3 16.49 39.57 20.71
CA ASP A 3 15.34 39.21 21.55
C ASP A 3 14.03 39.04 20.76
N SER A 4 14.10 38.72 19.46
CA SER A 4 12.91 38.55 18.61
C SER A 4 12.67 37.12 18.12
N ILE A 5 13.39 36.12 18.63
CA ILE A 5 13.23 34.70 18.24
C ILE A 5 12.61 33.85 19.36
N SER A 6 12.35 34.41 20.55
CA SER A 6 11.82 33.69 21.71
C SER A 6 10.34 33.95 22.01
N GLN A 7 9.51 34.20 20.99
CA GLN A 7 8.07 33.99 21.15
C GLN A 7 7.73 32.58 20.70
N SER A 8 7.81 31.65 21.64
CA SER A 8 6.96 30.46 21.62
C SER A 8 5.53 30.96 21.43
N GLN A 9 5.03 30.90 20.20
CA GLN A 9 3.61 31.15 19.91
C GLN A 9 2.84 30.10 20.71
N LYS A 10 2.27 30.54 21.84
CA LYS A 10 1.32 29.74 22.61
C LYS A 10 0.32 29.14 21.63
N VAL A 11 0.22 27.82 21.68
CA VAL A 11 -0.79 27.06 20.96
C VAL A 11 -2.14 27.74 21.16
N PRO A 12 -2.83 28.16 20.09
CA PRO A 12 -4.17 28.70 20.21
C PRO A 12 -5.06 27.66 20.89
N SER A 13 -5.75 28.03 21.97
CA SER A 13 -6.72 27.14 22.67
C SER A 13 -7.77 26.55 21.72
N VAL A 14 -8.00 27.24 20.60
CA VAL A 14 -8.87 26.85 19.48
C VAL A 14 -8.39 25.59 18.75
N LEU A 15 -7.08 25.33 18.70
CA LEU A 15 -6.49 24.10 18.11
C LEU A 15 -6.42 22.93 19.10
N ALA A 16 -6.45 23.21 20.40
CA ALA A 16 -6.38 22.22 21.47
C ALA A 16 -7.74 21.49 21.73
N GLY A 17 -8.80 21.88 21.02
CA GLY A 17 -10.11 21.21 21.09
C GLY A 17 -11.02 21.71 22.21
N GLU A 18 -10.78 22.89 22.78
CA GLU A 18 -11.58 23.46 23.88
C GLU A 18 -12.91 24.11 23.45
N GLN A 19 -13.25 24.13 22.16
CA GLN A 19 -14.55 24.65 21.71
C GLN A 19 -15.71 23.67 21.97
N PRO A 20 -16.90 24.15 22.39
CA PRO A 20 -18.09 23.32 22.54
C PRO A 20 -18.50 22.78 21.15
N GLY A 21 -18.28 21.48 20.94
CA GLY A 21 -18.51 20.81 19.65
C GLY A 21 -17.27 20.14 19.04
N GLY A 22 -16.07 20.38 19.58
CA GLY A 22 -14.84 19.71 19.14
C GLY A 22 -14.40 20.07 17.71
N LEU A 23 -14.91 21.17 17.15
CA LEU A 23 -14.53 21.69 15.85
C LEU A 23 -13.28 22.57 16.02
N VAL A 24 -12.22 22.19 15.33
CA VAL A 24 -11.00 23.01 15.21
C VAL A 24 -11.26 24.09 14.16
N ASP A 25 -10.95 25.34 14.50
CA ASP A 25 -11.08 26.47 13.57
C ASP A 25 -10.04 26.34 12.44
N ALA A 26 -10.54 26.13 11.22
CA ALA A 26 -9.72 25.93 10.03
C ALA A 26 -8.84 27.16 9.72
N GLU A 27 -9.34 28.37 9.99
CA GLU A 27 -8.59 29.61 9.71
C GLU A 27 -7.40 29.77 10.66
N ALA A 28 -7.60 29.43 11.94
CA ALA A 28 -6.53 29.37 12.93
C ALA A 28 -5.52 28.25 12.63
N ALA A 29 -5.95 27.14 12.04
CA ALA A 29 -5.08 26.03 11.67
C ALA A 29 -4.22 26.34 10.43
N HIS A 30 -4.77 27.02 9.42
CA HIS A 30 -4.02 27.43 8.23
C HIS A 30 -2.98 28.51 8.50
N SER A 31 -3.24 29.38 9.48
CA SER A 31 -2.31 30.43 9.89
C SER A 31 -1.22 29.96 10.86
N TYR A 32 -1.30 28.71 11.34
CA TYR A 32 -0.32 28.13 12.26
C TYR A 32 0.97 27.77 11.52
N VAL A 33 2.10 28.33 11.99
CA VAL A 33 3.42 28.05 11.42
C VAL A 33 3.95 26.73 11.99
N ILE A 34 4.05 25.72 11.12
CA ILE A 34 4.55 24.39 11.48
C ILE A 34 6.09 24.44 11.53
N ASP A 35 6.66 24.30 12.72
CA ASP A 35 8.11 24.08 12.89
C ASP A 35 8.49 22.66 12.43
N THR A 36 9.40 22.56 11.47
CA THR A 36 9.86 21.30 10.89
C THR A 36 10.54 20.40 11.93
N VAL A 37 11.20 20.96 12.95
CA VAL A 37 11.86 20.15 14.00
C VAL A 37 10.81 19.48 14.88
N SER A 38 9.85 20.25 15.37
CA SER A 38 8.72 19.77 16.18
C SER A 38 7.85 18.77 15.42
N GLU A 39 7.61 19.01 14.13
CA GLU A 39 6.88 18.09 13.24
C GLU A 39 7.60 16.73 13.13
N ASN A 40 8.92 16.74 12.88
CA ASN A 40 9.69 15.50 12.77
C ASN A 40 9.73 14.72 14.09
N GLN A 41 9.76 15.40 15.24
CA GLN A 41 9.70 14.75 16.55
C GLN A 41 8.33 14.08 16.77
N LEU A 42 7.25 14.80 16.45
CA LEU A 42 5.88 14.28 16.52
C LEU A 42 5.70 13.03 15.65
N VAL A 43 6.15 13.09 14.38
CA VAL A 43 6.09 11.97 13.43
C VAL A 43 6.88 10.77 13.96
N ARG A 44 8.12 10.98 14.42
CA ARG A 44 8.93 9.89 14.99
C ARG A 44 8.29 9.26 16.22
N LYS A 45 7.68 10.07 17.11
CA LYS A 45 6.99 9.57 18.30
C LYS A 45 5.78 8.70 17.93
N GLN A 46 5.02 9.12 16.92
CA GLN A 46 3.92 8.34 16.38
C GLN A 46 4.42 7.04 15.72
N ASP A 47 5.42 7.12 14.86
CA ASP A 47 6.00 6.00 14.13
C ASP A 47 6.59 4.94 15.07
N LEU A 48 7.35 5.35 16.09
CA LEU A 48 7.94 4.43 17.08
C LEU A 48 6.91 3.66 17.91
N ARG A 49 5.67 4.16 18.00
CA ARG A 49 4.59 3.48 18.71
C ARG A 49 3.75 2.63 17.76
N VAL A 50 3.35 3.20 16.63
CA VAL A 50 2.42 2.56 15.69
C VAL A 50 3.11 1.48 14.85
N LEU A 51 4.32 1.72 14.34
CA LEU A 51 5.00 0.76 13.45
C LEU A 51 5.31 -0.58 14.11
N PRO A 52 5.85 -0.66 15.35
CA PRO A 52 6.10 -1.96 15.98
C PRO A 52 4.82 -2.76 16.22
N MET A 53 3.73 -2.09 16.58
CA MET A 53 2.43 -2.74 16.78
C MET A 53 1.87 -3.30 15.47
N ILE A 54 1.89 -2.50 14.40
CA ILE A 54 1.48 -2.95 13.06
C ILE A 54 2.37 -4.10 12.60
N PHE A 55 3.69 -3.98 12.78
CA PHE A 55 4.65 -5.02 12.44
C PHE A 55 4.33 -6.33 13.16
N LEU A 56 4.14 -6.32 14.48
CA LEU A 56 3.80 -7.53 15.25
C LEU A 56 2.47 -8.13 14.79
N MET A 57 1.45 -7.29 14.58
CA MET A 57 0.14 -7.76 14.11
C MET A 57 0.24 -8.45 12.74
N TYR A 58 0.95 -7.84 11.78
CA TYR A 58 1.18 -8.45 10.47
C TYR A 58 2.07 -9.68 10.56
N PHE A 59 3.12 -9.65 11.39
CA PHE A 59 4.03 -10.77 11.59
C PHE A 59 3.28 -12.00 12.08
N PHE A 60 2.46 -11.88 13.14
CA PHE A 60 1.66 -13.01 13.64
C PHE A 60 0.60 -13.46 12.64
N THR A 61 -0.05 -12.53 11.92
CA THR A 61 -1.01 -12.87 10.87
C THR A 61 -0.37 -13.71 9.76
N PHE A 62 0.84 -13.36 9.32
CA PHE A 62 1.58 -14.11 8.32
C PHE A 62 2.11 -15.43 8.86
N LEU A 63 2.63 -15.43 10.08
CA LEU A 63 3.12 -16.63 10.76
C LEU A 63 2.00 -17.68 10.86
N ASP A 64 0.80 -17.29 11.28
CA ASP A 64 -0.35 -18.18 11.35
C ASP A 64 -0.75 -18.69 9.96
N ARG A 65 -0.86 -17.82 8.94
CA ARG A 65 -1.24 -18.24 7.58
C ARG A 65 -0.26 -19.21 6.95
N THR A 66 1.05 -18.94 7.05
CA THR A 66 2.09 -19.78 6.45
C THR A 66 2.25 -21.09 7.23
N ASN A 67 2.23 -21.04 8.57
CA ASN A 67 2.38 -22.24 9.38
C ASN A 67 1.15 -23.16 9.28
N LEU A 68 -0.07 -22.61 9.23
CA LEU A 68 -1.28 -23.41 9.04
C LEU A 68 -1.32 -24.06 7.65
N GLY A 69 -0.95 -23.31 6.61
CA GLY A 69 -0.82 -23.87 5.25
C GLY A 69 0.20 -25.00 5.17
N ASN A 70 1.36 -24.83 5.79
CA ASN A 70 2.41 -25.84 5.83
C ASN A 70 2.04 -27.05 6.72
N ALA A 71 1.39 -26.83 7.87
CA ALA A 71 0.92 -27.89 8.76
C ALA A 71 -0.11 -28.78 8.08
N LYS A 72 -0.98 -28.19 7.26
CA LYS A 72 -1.97 -28.91 6.43
C LYS A 72 -1.30 -29.78 5.37
N VAL A 73 -0.28 -29.25 4.68
CA VAL A 73 0.52 -30.03 3.71
C VAL A 73 1.32 -31.15 4.40
N ALA A 74 1.77 -30.92 5.64
CA ALA A 74 2.51 -31.90 6.42
C ALA A 74 1.61 -32.92 7.15
N GLY A 75 0.28 -32.74 7.14
CA GLY A 75 -0.68 -33.62 7.82
C GLY A 75 -0.72 -33.48 9.35
N ILE A 76 -0.09 -32.43 9.91
CA ILE A 76 0.09 -32.23 11.36
C ILE A 76 -0.95 -31.24 11.93
N GLU A 77 -1.93 -30.82 11.12
CA GLU A 77 -2.95 -29.82 11.48
C GLU A 77 -3.71 -30.17 12.77
N LYS A 78 -3.97 -31.47 13.02
CA LYS A 78 -4.70 -31.94 14.21
C LYS A 78 -3.87 -31.95 15.50
N ASP A 79 -2.55 -32.09 15.42
CA ASP A 79 -1.69 -32.27 16.60
C ASP A 79 -1.22 -30.93 17.18
N LEU A 80 -1.18 -29.86 16.37
CA LEU A 80 -0.65 -28.57 16.80
C LEU A 80 -1.64 -27.72 17.62
N GLY A 81 -2.96 -27.94 17.51
CA GLY A 81 -3.99 -27.15 18.24
C GLY A 81 -3.91 -25.62 18.04
N LEU A 82 -3.02 -25.15 17.18
CA LEU A 82 -2.67 -23.76 16.92
C LEU A 82 -3.71 -23.18 15.95
N GLY A 83 -4.89 -22.89 16.50
CA GLY A 83 -5.89 -22.06 15.83
C GLY A 83 -5.43 -20.59 15.73
N THR A 84 -6.28 -19.76 15.13
CA THR A 84 -6.10 -18.30 14.95
C THR A 84 -6.15 -17.49 16.26
N ILE A 85 -5.94 -18.13 17.41
CA ILE A 85 -6.11 -17.56 18.75
C ILE A 85 -5.07 -16.45 19.00
N ILE A 86 -3.82 -16.66 18.58
CA ILE A 86 -2.75 -15.65 18.73
C ILE A 86 -3.08 -14.41 17.89
N THR A 87 -3.42 -14.59 16.61
CA THR A 87 -3.81 -13.47 15.73
C THR A 87 -5.06 -12.74 16.26
N THR A 88 -6.06 -13.47 16.77
CA THR A 88 -7.27 -12.86 17.34
C THR A 88 -6.96 -12.08 18.63
N GLY A 89 -6.11 -12.62 19.51
CA GLY A 89 -5.68 -11.95 20.74
C GLY A 89 -4.88 -10.68 20.46
N VAL A 90 -3.95 -10.72 19.50
CA VAL A 90 -3.21 -9.53 19.05
C VAL A 90 -4.15 -8.49 18.44
N GLY A 91 -5.16 -8.93 17.67
CA GLY A 91 -6.19 -8.06 17.13
C GLY A 91 -7.06 -7.38 18.19
N ILE A 92 -7.44 -8.10 19.26
CA ILE A 92 -8.19 -7.51 20.38
C ILE A 92 -7.33 -6.49 21.13
N ILE A 93 -6.06 -6.80 21.39
CA ILE A 93 -5.12 -5.87 22.05
C ILE A 93 -4.90 -4.62 21.18
N SER A 94 -4.83 -4.77 19.85
CA SER A 94 -4.64 -3.64 18.95
C SER A 94 -5.82 -2.67 18.96
N LEU A 95 -7.06 -3.11 19.21
CA LEU A 95 -8.21 -2.21 19.36
C LEU A 95 -8.07 -1.23 20.52
N TYR A 96 -7.36 -1.59 21.58
CA TYR A 96 -7.13 -0.71 22.73
C TYR A 96 -5.87 0.14 22.62
N LEU A 97 -4.88 -0.32 21.85
CA LEU A 97 -3.60 0.38 21.67
C LEU A 97 -3.62 1.37 20.50
N PHE A 98 -4.49 1.19 19.50
CA PHE A 98 -4.48 2.01 18.29
C PHE A 98 -5.11 3.39 18.52
N PRO A 99 -4.37 4.49 18.29
CA PRO A 99 -4.92 5.83 18.39
C PRO A 99 -5.85 6.11 17.20
N ALA A 100 -7.16 6.09 17.40
CA ALA A 100 -8.14 6.27 16.33
C ALA A 100 -8.25 7.74 15.85
N ASP A 101 -7.92 8.72 16.70
CA ASP A 101 -8.11 10.14 16.40
C ASP A 101 -7.02 10.98 17.09
N PRO A 102 -6.25 11.81 16.35
CA PRO A 102 -5.23 12.68 16.94
C PRO A 102 -5.82 13.71 17.91
N SER A 103 -7.10 14.08 17.78
CA SER A 103 -7.78 14.99 18.72
C SER A 103 -8.09 14.35 20.08
N LYS A 104 -8.22 13.02 20.13
CA LYS A 104 -8.64 12.27 21.34
C LYS A 104 -7.57 11.32 21.88
N THR A 105 -6.45 11.20 21.18
CA THR A 105 -5.41 10.25 21.55
C THR A 105 -4.77 10.61 22.89
N ARG A 106 -4.50 9.57 23.69
CA ARG A 106 -3.73 9.65 24.94
C ARG A 106 -2.22 9.78 24.71
N ILE A 107 -1.79 9.71 23.45
CA ILE A 107 -0.37 9.70 23.06
C ILE A 107 0.22 11.11 23.02
N PHE A 108 -0.61 12.10 22.69
CA PHE A 108 -0.18 13.48 22.47
C PHE A 108 -0.47 14.34 23.70
N ASN A 109 0.50 15.19 24.04
CA ASN A 109 0.24 16.34 24.92
C ASN A 109 -0.55 17.42 24.14
N GLU A 110 -0.94 18.51 24.79
CA GLU A 110 -1.76 19.57 24.16
C GLU A 110 -1.05 20.24 22.98
N GLU A 111 0.26 20.46 23.08
CA GLU A 111 1.04 21.10 22.01
C GLU A 111 1.20 20.18 20.79
N GLU A 112 1.53 18.91 21.02
CA GLU A 112 1.61 17.87 19.99
C GLU A 112 0.27 17.66 19.31
N ARG A 113 -0.83 17.73 20.06
CA ARG A 113 -2.19 17.62 19.53
C ARG A 113 -2.50 18.79 18.59
N ALA A 114 -2.24 20.01 19.01
CA ALA A 114 -2.47 21.18 18.17
C ALA A 114 -1.60 21.16 16.91
N LEU A 115 -0.33 20.77 17.02
CA LEU A 115 0.56 20.58 15.88
C LEU A 115 0.04 19.50 14.92
N ALA A 116 -0.44 18.36 15.44
CA ALA A 116 -1.04 17.29 14.65
C ALA A 116 -2.30 17.77 13.90
N MET A 117 -3.15 18.54 14.58
CA MET A 117 -4.36 19.10 14.00
C MET A 117 -4.04 20.15 12.92
N ALA A 118 -3.13 21.08 13.20
CA ALA A 118 -2.69 22.10 12.23
C ALA A 118 -2.13 21.47 10.95
N ARG A 119 -1.35 20.38 11.08
CA ARG A 119 -0.82 19.64 9.94
C ARG A 119 -1.92 19.07 9.04
N ILE A 120 -2.98 18.50 9.61
CA ILE A 120 -4.11 17.95 8.83
C ILE A 120 -4.74 19.03 7.95
N PHE A 121 -4.96 20.23 8.50
CA PHE A 121 -5.51 21.36 7.74
C PHE A 121 -4.51 21.90 6.72
N HIS A 122 -3.23 22.01 7.06
CA HIS A 122 -2.20 22.50 6.13
C HIS A 122 -1.97 21.54 4.94
N ASP A 123 -2.06 20.23 5.15
CA ASP A 123 -2.02 19.24 4.06
C ASP A 123 -3.28 19.27 3.18
N GLN A 124 -4.34 19.96 3.61
CA GLN A 124 -5.66 20.00 2.96
C GLN A 124 -6.26 21.40 2.91
N PRO A 125 -5.67 22.34 2.14
CA PRO A 125 -6.07 23.75 2.11
C PRO A 125 -7.53 24.01 1.68
N ALA A 126 -8.21 23.03 1.09
CA ALA A 126 -9.60 23.14 0.64
C ALA A 126 -10.64 22.67 1.68
N ILE A 127 -10.21 22.14 2.84
CA ILE A 127 -11.11 21.53 3.82
C ILE A 127 -11.38 22.50 4.97
N VAL A 128 -12.63 22.97 5.07
CA VAL A 128 -13.12 23.86 6.13
C VAL A 128 -13.68 23.08 7.33
N GLU A 129 -14.09 21.82 7.14
CA GLU A 129 -14.62 20.94 8.20
C GLU A 129 -13.71 19.72 8.45
N HIS A 130 -13.41 19.42 9.71
CA HIS A 130 -12.56 18.29 10.14
C HIS A 130 -13.04 16.90 9.64
N LYS A 131 -14.30 16.75 9.20
CA LYS A 131 -14.84 15.51 8.61
C LYS A 131 -15.69 15.80 7.38
N GLU A 132 -15.13 15.58 6.19
CA GLU A 132 -15.88 15.64 4.93
C GLU A 132 -17.05 14.65 4.95
N ARG A 133 -18.26 15.11 4.62
CA ARG A 133 -19.46 14.24 4.58
C ARG A 133 -19.36 13.26 3.42
N ILE A 134 -19.40 11.97 3.73
CA ILE A 134 -19.41 10.90 2.72
C ILE A 134 -20.67 11.03 1.86
N THR A 135 -20.48 11.40 0.59
CA THR A 135 -21.55 11.54 -0.39
C THR A 135 -21.42 10.45 -1.45
N TRP A 136 -22.55 9.94 -1.96
CA TRP A 136 -22.54 8.90 -3.00
C TRP A 136 -21.79 9.33 -4.29
N GLY A 137 -21.80 10.64 -4.60
CA GLY A 137 -21.00 11.21 -5.68
C GLY A 137 -19.49 11.06 -5.46
N LEU A 138 -19.00 11.30 -4.23
CA LEU A 138 -17.58 11.11 -3.88
C LEU A 138 -17.20 9.63 -3.93
N ILE A 139 -18.09 8.73 -3.51
CA ILE A 139 -17.85 7.29 -3.60
C ILE A 139 -17.69 6.86 -5.06
N LYS A 140 -18.61 7.25 -5.95
CA LYS A 140 -18.50 6.94 -7.38
C LYS A 140 -17.20 7.50 -7.96
N ARG A 141 -16.83 8.74 -7.61
CA ARG A 141 -15.56 9.35 -8.05
C ARG A 141 -14.33 8.62 -7.50
N GLY A 142 -14.41 8.08 -6.29
CA GLY A 142 -13.33 7.29 -5.69
C GLY A 142 -13.15 5.92 -6.32
N VAL A 143 -14.23 5.27 -6.76
CA VAL A 143 -14.18 3.94 -7.41
C VAL A 143 -13.80 4.07 -8.89
N PHE A 144 -14.43 4.98 -9.64
CA PHE A 144 -14.28 5.07 -11.10
C PHE A 144 -13.18 6.04 -11.55
N ASN A 145 -12.26 6.43 -10.65
CA ASN A 145 -11.07 7.19 -11.02
C ASN A 145 -10.11 6.30 -11.82
N VAL A 146 -9.59 6.81 -12.95
CA VAL A 146 -8.65 6.07 -13.81
C VAL A 146 -7.42 5.56 -13.05
N ASN A 147 -6.86 6.36 -12.12
CA ASN A 147 -5.73 5.94 -11.30
C ASN A 147 -6.08 4.75 -10.38
N VAL A 148 -7.35 4.70 -9.96
CA VAL A 148 -7.89 3.68 -9.07
C VAL A 148 -8.21 2.42 -9.86
N LEU A 149 -8.83 2.53 -11.03
CA LEU A 149 -9.14 1.38 -11.88
C LEU A 149 -7.86 0.72 -12.42
N VAL A 150 -6.90 1.51 -12.90
CA VAL A 150 -5.61 1.00 -13.35
C VAL A 150 -4.79 0.46 -12.18
N GLY A 151 -4.81 1.16 -11.03
CA GLY A 151 -4.22 0.69 -9.78
C GLY A 151 -4.79 -0.65 -9.31
N ALA A 152 -6.12 -0.79 -9.34
CA ALA A 152 -6.83 -2.01 -8.99
C ALA A 152 -6.48 -3.16 -9.93
N TRP A 153 -6.35 -2.91 -11.24
CA TRP A 153 -5.89 -3.92 -12.19
C TRP A 153 -4.44 -4.36 -11.91
N MET A 154 -3.52 -3.41 -11.71
CA MET A 154 -2.13 -3.72 -11.37
C MET A 154 -2.05 -4.51 -10.06
N TYR A 155 -2.84 -4.14 -9.05
CA TYR A 155 -2.89 -4.84 -7.77
C TYR A 155 -3.59 -6.21 -7.86
N THR A 156 -4.55 -6.38 -8.76
CA THR A 156 -5.14 -7.69 -9.10
C THR A 156 -4.07 -8.62 -9.68
N CYS A 157 -3.29 -8.13 -10.65
CA CYS A 157 -2.15 -8.88 -11.21
C CYS A 157 -1.11 -9.21 -10.14
N ASN A 158 -0.84 -8.27 -9.23
CA ASN A 158 0.01 -8.52 -8.07
C ASN A 158 -0.52 -9.67 -7.22
N GLN A 159 -1.83 -9.66 -6.91
CA GLN A 159 -2.45 -10.70 -6.11
C GLN A 159 -2.38 -12.07 -6.79
N ILE A 160 -2.52 -12.16 -8.12
CA ILE A 160 -2.30 -13.41 -8.86
C ILE A 160 -0.90 -13.98 -8.56
N THR A 161 0.12 -13.12 -8.66
CA THR A 161 1.53 -13.48 -8.47
C THR A 161 1.88 -13.79 -7.02
N VAL A 162 1.64 -12.85 -6.11
CA VAL A 162 2.03 -12.99 -4.70
C VAL A 162 1.24 -14.10 -4.01
N GLN A 163 -0.06 -14.21 -4.28
CA GLN A 163 -0.87 -15.28 -3.70
C GLN A 163 -0.47 -16.64 -4.28
N GLY A 164 -0.18 -16.71 -5.58
CA GLY A 164 0.30 -17.93 -6.23
C GLY A 164 1.65 -18.40 -5.68
N LEU A 165 2.62 -17.49 -5.55
CA LEU A 165 3.91 -17.78 -4.92
C LEU A 165 3.71 -18.26 -3.48
N SER A 166 2.89 -17.58 -2.68
CA SER A 166 2.67 -17.95 -1.28
C SER A 166 2.07 -19.35 -1.12
N ILE A 167 1.13 -19.75 -1.98
CA ILE A 167 0.44 -21.05 -1.86
C ILE A 167 1.31 -22.18 -2.43
N PHE A 168 1.95 -21.96 -3.58
CA PHE A 168 2.52 -23.05 -4.37
C PHE A 168 4.03 -23.16 -4.30
N THR A 169 4.77 -22.22 -3.69
CA THR A 169 6.24 -22.28 -3.63
C THR A 169 6.76 -23.61 -3.06
N VAL A 170 6.18 -24.11 -1.96
CA VAL A 170 6.60 -25.39 -1.36
C VAL A 170 6.33 -26.56 -2.31
N THR A 171 5.16 -26.61 -2.93
CA THR A 171 4.77 -27.63 -3.92
C THR A 171 5.72 -27.62 -5.12
N ILE A 172 6.03 -26.43 -5.61
CA ILE A 172 6.92 -26.22 -6.74
C ILE A 172 8.37 -26.63 -6.39
N LEU A 173 8.85 -26.29 -5.20
CA LEU A 173 10.16 -26.73 -4.71
C LEU A 173 10.21 -28.26 -4.55
N ARG A 174 9.12 -28.89 -4.11
CA ARG A 174 9.04 -30.35 -4.01
C ARG A 174 9.21 -31.03 -5.36
N LEU A 175 8.63 -30.49 -6.43
CA LEU A 175 8.82 -31.02 -7.78
C LEU A 175 10.27 -30.92 -8.26
N ASN A 176 10.97 -29.84 -7.88
CA ASN A 176 12.35 -29.62 -8.27
C ASN A 176 13.35 -30.43 -7.42
N TYR A 177 12.98 -30.82 -6.20
CA TYR A 177 13.82 -31.55 -5.24
C TYR A 177 13.04 -32.73 -4.62
N PRO A 178 12.74 -33.79 -5.39
CA PRO A 178 11.86 -34.88 -4.94
C PRO A 178 12.41 -35.63 -3.71
N ASP A 179 13.73 -35.81 -3.64
CA ASP A 179 14.38 -36.62 -2.59
C ASP A 179 14.67 -35.84 -1.31
N ARG A 180 14.39 -34.53 -1.26
CA ARG A 180 14.62 -33.72 -0.06
C ARG A 180 13.56 -34.00 1.01
N SER A 181 13.96 -33.97 2.27
CA SER A 181 13.04 -34.03 3.40
C SER A 181 12.06 -32.84 3.41
N THR A 182 10.91 -32.99 4.07
CA THR A 182 9.91 -31.91 4.18
C THR A 182 10.46 -30.66 4.84
N VAL A 183 11.26 -30.82 5.90
CA VAL A 183 11.97 -29.71 6.54
C VAL A 183 12.96 -29.06 5.57
N GLY A 184 13.68 -29.86 4.79
CA GLY A 184 14.62 -29.35 3.78
C GLY A 184 13.97 -28.53 2.67
N ILE A 185 12.74 -28.85 2.26
CA ILE A 185 11.98 -28.04 1.29
C ILE A 185 11.48 -26.75 1.92
N GLN A 186 10.95 -26.81 3.14
CA GLN A 186 10.47 -25.62 3.86
C GLN A 186 11.61 -24.63 4.08
N LEU A 187 12.80 -25.08 4.46
CA LEU A 187 13.98 -24.22 4.60
C LEU A 187 14.36 -23.51 3.28
N LEU A 188 14.16 -24.13 2.11
CA LEU A 188 14.42 -23.46 0.83
C LEU A 188 13.40 -22.37 0.50
N SER A 189 12.19 -22.46 1.06
CA SER A 189 11.11 -21.49 0.81
C SER A 189 11.27 -20.19 1.61
N VAL A 190 12.11 -20.18 2.65
CA VAL A 190 12.28 -19.02 3.54
C VAL A 190 13.15 -17.90 2.94
N PRO A 191 14.32 -18.18 2.31
CA PRO A 191 15.18 -17.11 1.80
C PRO A 191 14.56 -16.22 0.71
N PRO A 192 13.80 -16.71 -0.28
CA PRO A 192 13.29 -15.85 -1.35
C PRO A 192 12.38 -14.71 -0.85
N PRO A 193 11.35 -14.95 -0.03
CA PRO A 193 10.54 -13.88 0.57
C PRO A 193 11.36 -12.86 1.38
N LEU A 194 12.40 -13.28 2.10
CA LEU A 194 13.27 -12.36 2.86
C LEU A 194 14.04 -11.41 1.94
N VAL A 195 14.62 -11.94 0.86
CA VAL A 195 15.26 -11.11 -0.16
C VAL A 195 14.23 -10.19 -0.82
N GLY A 196 13.03 -10.70 -1.09
CA GLY A 196 11.94 -9.92 -1.63
C GLY A 196 11.53 -8.75 -0.74
N MET A 197 11.48 -8.96 0.58
CA MET A 197 11.20 -7.90 1.56
C MET A 197 12.27 -6.81 1.55
N VAL A 198 13.56 -7.18 1.61
CA VAL A 198 14.66 -6.20 1.59
C VAL A 198 14.63 -5.39 0.30
N PHE A 199 14.38 -6.04 -0.83
CA PHE A 199 14.28 -5.39 -2.13
C PHE A 199 13.07 -4.43 -2.19
N ALA A 200 11.90 -4.87 -1.72
CA ALA A 200 10.69 -4.06 -1.66
C ALA A 200 10.87 -2.80 -0.81
N LEU A 201 11.53 -2.91 0.35
CA LEU A 201 11.85 -1.75 1.20
C LEU A 201 12.80 -0.77 0.49
N GLY A 202 13.84 -1.28 -0.16
CA GLY A 202 14.79 -0.45 -0.92
C GLY A 202 14.12 0.29 -2.07
N VAL A 203 13.30 -0.42 -2.86
CA VAL A 203 12.55 0.15 -3.99
C VAL A 203 11.51 1.17 -3.50
N ALA A 204 10.81 0.88 -2.40
CA ALA A 204 9.87 1.83 -1.78
C ALA A 204 10.57 3.12 -1.35
N TYR A 205 11.71 3.02 -0.66
CA TYR A 205 12.50 4.17 -0.25
C TYR A 205 12.95 5.04 -1.44
N ILE A 206 13.49 4.41 -2.50
CA ILE A 206 13.93 5.11 -3.71
C ILE A 206 12.74 5.76 -4.42
N SER A 207 11.61 5.07 -4.52
CA SER A 207 10.39 5.58 -5.17
C SER A 207 9.82 6.79 -4.44
N MET A 208 9.81 6.76 -3.11
CA MET A 208 9.36 7.91 -2.30
C MET A 208 10.25 9.14 -2.52
N LYS A 209 11.58 8.96 -2.61
CA LYS A 209 12.52 10.07 -2.85
C LYS A 209 12.43 10.62 -4.27
N THR A 210 12.27 9.76 -5.27
CA THR A 210 12.25 10.15 -6.69
C THR A 210 10.89 10.60 -7.19
N ARG A 211 9.80 10.22 -6.48
CA ARG A 211 8.41 10.41 -6.90
C ARG A 211 8.13 9.87 -8.31
N LYS A 212 8.79 8.76 -8.68
CA LYS A 212 8.71 8.07 -9.98
C LYS A 212 8.14 6.66 -9.84
N HIS A 213 6.94 6.57 -9.28
CA HIS A 213 6.35 5.31 -8.84
C HIS A 213 6.02 4.38 -10.02
N GLY A 214 5.48 4.91 -11.12
CA GLY A 214 5.09 4.10 -12.27
C GLY A 214 6.28 3.42 -12.94
N TYR A 215 7.43 4.10 -13.04
CA TYR A 215 8.65 3.50 -13.56
C TYR A 215 9.21 2.42 -12.62
N ALA A 216 9.19 2.65 -11.31
CA ALA A 216 9.63 1.66 -10.33
C ALA A 216 8.76 0.39 -10.37
N ILE A 217 7.44 0.55 -10.49
CA ILE A 217 6.48 -0.55 -10.68
C ILE A 217 6.78 -1.32 -11.97
N ALA A 218 6.99 -0.63 -13.10
CA ALA A 218 7.32 -1.27 -14.37
C ALA A 218 8.63 -2.08 -14.28
N CYS A 219 9.68 -1.53 -13.65
CA CYS A 219 10.93 -2.24 -13.42
C CYS A 219 10.77 -3.49 -12.54
N ALA A 220 10.01 -3.37 -11.45
CA ALA A 220 9.72 -4.51 -10.58
C ALA A 220 8.86 -5.58 -11.27
N ALA A 221 7.91 -5.19 -12.13
CA ALA A 221 7.15 -6.12 -12.95
C ALA A 221 8.02 -6.84 -13.98
N MET A 222 9.02 -6.17 -14.58
CA MET A 222 10.00 -6.81 -15.45
C MET A 222 10.80 -7.91 -14.76
N LEU A 223 11.15 -7.75 -13.47
CA LEU A 223 11.82 -8.81 -12.70
C LEU A 223 10.97 -10.09 -12.61
N ASN A 224 9.65 -9.96 -12.45
CA ASN A 224 8.74 -11.11 -12.51
C ASN A 224 8.69 -11.75 -13.90
N ILE A 225 8.64 -10.94 -14.96
CA ILE A 225 8.67 -11.45 -16.33
C ILE A 225 9.93 -12.29 -16.53
N ILE A 226 11.09 -11.80 -16.09
CA ILE A 226 12.36 -12.53 -16.18
C ILE A 226 12.30 -13.83 -15.37
N GLY A 227 11.88 -13.78 -14.10
CA GLY A 227 11.84 -14.97 -13.25
C GLY A 227 10.88 -16.04 -13.78
N TYR A 228 9.64 -15.69 -14.14
CA TYR A 228 8.72 -16.66 -14.75
C TYR A 228 9.15 -17.13 -16.15
N SER A 229 9.84 -16.30 -16.94
CA SER A 229 10.40 -16.73 -18.22
C SER A 229 11.52 -17.75 -18.05
N ILE A 230 12.41 -17.56 -17.07
CA ILE A 230 13.44 -18.55 -16.69
C ILE A 230 12.76 -19.87 -16.34
N TRP A 231 11.62 -19.83 -15.63
CA TRP A 231 10.86 -21.03 -15.29
C TRP A 231 10.34 -21.77 -16.51
N LEU A 232 9.74 -21.04 -17.44
CA LEU A 232 9.11 -21.59 -18.64
C LEU A 232 10.13 -22.17 -19.63
N ALA A 233 11.33 -21.57 -19.69
CA ALA A 233 12.37 -21.94 -20.63
C ALA A 233 13.38 -22.97 -20.08
N SER A 234 13.66 -22.95 -18.78
CA SER A 234 14.71 -23.78 -18.18
C SER A 234 14.17 -25.01 -17.45
N LYS A 235 14.87 -26.13 -17.58
CA LYS A 235 14.71 -27.33 -16.75
C LYS A 235 15.75 -27.42 -15.62
N ASN A 236 16.72 -26.50 -15.58
CA ASN A 236 17.75 -26.49 -14.56
C ASN A 236 17.14 -26.10 -13.20
N VAL A 237 17.29 -26.98 -12.22
CA VAL A 237 16.73 -26.84 -10.87
C VAL A 237 17.24 -25.60 -10.15
N GLN A 238 18.53 -25.29 -10.29
CA GLN A 238 19.14 -24.11 -9.65
C GLN A 238 18.65 -22.81 -10.29
N ALA A 239 18.50 -22.79 -11.62
CA ALA A 239 17.95 -21.63 -12.32
C ALA A 239 16.50 -21.35 -11.91
N ARG A 240 15.68 -22.40 -11.76
CA ARG A 240 14.30 -22.28 -11.25
C ARG A 240 14.27 -21.81 -9.81
N TYR A 241 15.20 -22.25 -8.96
CA TYR A 241 15.30 -21.75 -7.59
C TYR A 241 15.64 -20.26 -7.57
N ALA A 242 16.63 -19.82 -8.36
CA ALA A 242 17.00 -18.41 -8.51
C ALA A 242 15.83 -17.55 -9.04
N ALA A 243 14.99 -18.09 -9.93
CA ALA A 243 13.82 -17.40 -10.43
C ALA A 243 12.80 -17.03 -9.32
N ILE A 244 12.69 -17.83 -8.24
CA ILE A 244 11.81 -17.51 -7.11
C ILE A 244 12.26 -16.22 -6.42
N PHE A 245 13.58 -15.98 -6.32
CA PHE A 245 14.11 -14.73 -5.76
C PHE A 245 13.73 -13.52 -6.62
N LEU A 246 13.83 -13.64 -7.94
CA LEU A 246 13.42 -12.57 -8.85
C LEU A 246 11.92 -12.29 -8.76
N ASN A 247 11.11 -13.34 -8.72
CA ASN A 247 9.65 -13.22 -8.63
C ASN A 247 9.21 -12.59 -7.29
N THR A 248 9.81 -13.01 -6.18
CA THR A 248 9.51 -12.43 -4.85
C THR A 248 9.99 -10.98 -4.74
N ALA A 249 11.20 -10.66 -5.22
CA ALA A 249 11.72 -9.30 -5.29
C ALA A 249 10.84 -8.37 -6.12
N GLY A 250 10.51 -8.77 -7.35
CA GLY A 250 9.61 -8.00 -8.20
C GLY A 250 8.22 -7.88 -7.58
N GLY A 251 7.62 -9.01 -7.21
CA GLY A 251 6.22 -9.11 -6.76
C GLY A 251 5.94 -8.26 -5.55
N TYR A 252 6.77 -8.36 -4.52
CA TYR A 252 6.57 -7.60 -3.29
C TYR A 252 6.77 -6.10 -3.55
N SER A 253 7.76 -5.73 -4.37
CA SER A 253 8.04 -4.32 -4.68
C SER A 253 6.89 -3.65 -5.41
N PHE A 254 6.40 -4.23 -6.51
CA PHE A 254 5.35 -3.57 -7.28
C PHE A 254 4.00 -3.63 -6.57
N GLY A 255 3.73 -4.67 -5.77
CA GLY A 255 2.55 -4.73 -4.91
C GLY A 255 2.48 -3.57 -3.91
N THR A 256 3.57 -3.34 -3.15
CA THR A 256 3.66 -2.23 -2.19
C THR A 256 3.53 -0.87 -2.87
N LEU A 257 4.23 -0.66 -3.99
CA LEU A 257 4.22 0.61 -4.70
C LEU A 257 2.87 0.92 -5.37
N THR A 258 2.16 -0.10 -5.86
CA THR A 258 0.89 0.10 -6.59
C THR A 258 -0.14 0.78 -5.70
N VAL A 259 -0.35 0.25 -4.49
CA VAL A 259 -1.32 0.83 -3.55
C VAL A 259 -0.89 2.25 -3.16
N SER A 260 0.39 2.43 -2.83
CA SER A 260 0.94 3.75 -2.46
C SER A 260 0.72 4.80 -3.57
N TRP A 261 1.03 4.45 -4.82
CA TRP A 261 0.91 5.36 -5.96
C TRP A 261 -0.55 5.71 -6.29
N THR A 262 -1.44 4.72 -6.22
CA THR A 262 -2.87 4.95 -6.44
C THR A 262 -3.46 5.89 -5.40
N LEU A 263 -3.11 5.72 -4.12
CA LEU A 263 -3.62 6.56 -3.03
C LEU A 263 -3.02 7.96 -3.02
N ALA A 264 -1.74 8.10 -3.42
CA ALA A 264 -1.12 9.40 -3.58
C ALA A 264 -1.82 10.26 -4.66
N ASN A 265 -2.43 9.61 -5.65
CA ASN A 265 -3.20 10.24 -6.73
C ASN A 265 -4.72 10.25 -6.49
N ALA A 266 -5.16 9.84 -5.30
CA ALA A 266 -6.56 9.89 -4.88
C ALA A 266 -6.72 11.01 -3.83
N ALA A 267 -7.40 12.08 -4.25
CA ALA A 267 -7.76 13.22 -3.40
C ALA A 267 -9.21 13.65 -3.69
N PRO A 268 -9.96 14.13 -2.67
CA PRO A 268 -9.58 14.35 -1.26
C PRO A 268 -9.53 13.05 -0.43
N ASP A 269 -9.32 13.13 0.88
CA ASP A 269 -9.16 11.95 1.76
C ASP A 269 -10.34 10.99 1.75
N THR A 270 -11.57 11.48 1.61
CA THR A 270 -12.74 10.60 1.46
C THR A 270 -12.62 9.76 0.19
N ILE A 271 -12.19 10.37 -0.93
CA ILE A 271 -11.88 9.65 -2.16
C ILE A 271 -10.73 8.68 -1.93
N ARG A 272 -9.64 9.10 -1.27
CA ARG A 272 -8.50 8.24 -0.94
C ARG A 272 -8.92 6.98 -0.17
N ASN A 273 -9.74 7.13 0.86
CA ASN A 273 -10.21 6.03 1.70
C ASN A 273 -11.13 5.08 0.92
N VAL A 274 -12.08 5.62 0.15
CA VAL A 274 -12.94 4.81 -0.73
C VAL A 274 -12.11 4.07 -1.78
N SER A 275 -11.15 4.76 -2.40
CA SER A 275 -10.25 4.18 -3.39
C SER A 275 -9.40 3.06 -2.81
N ASN A 276 -8.90 3.20 -1.57
CA ASN A 276 -8.17 2.13 -0.89
C ASN A 276 -9.03 0.88 -0.70
N GLY A 277 -10.27 1.06 -0.24
CA GLY A 277 -11.24 -0.02 -0.11
C GLY A 277 -11.55 -0.68 -1.46
N ALA A 278 -11.78 0.12 -2.50
CA ALA A 278 -12.10 -0.38 -3.84
C ALA A 278 -10.94 -1.16 -4.47
N VAL A 279 -9.71 -0.63 -4.42
CA VAL A 279 -8.50 -1.31 -4.93
C VAL A 279 -8.32 -2.65 -4.24
N SER A 280 -8.45 -2.68 -2.92
CA SER A 280 -8.31 -3.90 -2.13
C SER A 280 -9.41 -4.92 -2.43
N ALA A 281 -10.66 -4.49 -2.56
CA ALA A 281 -11.79 -5.36 -2.88
C ALA A 281 -11.64 -6.00 -4.27
N ILE A 282 -11.33 -5.19 -5.29
CA ILE A 282 -11.15 -5.67 -6.67
C ILE A 282 -9.94 -6.62 -6.75
N ALA A 283 -8.83 -6.28 -6.10
CA ALA A 283 -7.62 -7.09 -6.17
C ALA A 283 -7.78 -8.50 -5.61
N ASN A 284 -8.73 -8.73 -4.69
CA ASN A 284 -9.02 -10.08 -4.19
C ASN A 284 -9.53 -11.04 -5.27
N ILE A 285 -10.05 -10.54 -6.40
CA ILE A 285 -10.34 -11.37 -7.59
C ILE A 285 -9.06 -12.08 -8.05
N GLY A 286 -7.91 -11.41 -7.98
CA GLY A 286 -6.62 -12.00 -8.32
C GLY A 286 -6.22 -13.15 -7.39
N SER A 287 -6.54 -13.05 -6.10
CA SER A 287 -6.32 -14.13 -5.13
C SER A 287 -7.17 -15.37 -5.46
N ILE A 288 -8.41 -15.18 -5.92
CA ILE A 288 -9.27 -16.27 -6.38
C ILE A 288 -8.63 -16.94 -7.60
N VAL A 289 -8.25 -16.16 -8.62
CA VAL A 289 -7.59 -16.67 -9.83
C VAL A 289 -6.30 -17.42 -9.50
N ALA A 290 -5.49 -16.91 -8.57
CA ALA A 290 -4.25 -17.56 -8.13
C ALA A 290 -4.50 -18.99 -7.61
N THR A 291 -5.59 -19.20 -6.87
CA THR A 291 -5.92 -20.50 -6.27
C THR A 291 -6.12 -21.59 -7.33
N TRP A 292 -6.54 -21.22 -8.55
CA TRP A 292 -6.76 -22.13 -9.67
C TRP A 292 -5.63 -22.13 -10.70
N SER A 293 -4.53 -21.43 -10.44
CA SER A 293 -3.45 -21.24 -11.42
C SER A 293 -2.44 -22.40 -11.48
N TYR A 294 -2.27 -23.16 -10.40
CA TYR A 294 -1.32 -24.30 -10.31
C TYR A 294 -2.06 -25.62 -10.04
N LEU A 295 -2.76 -26.12 -11.06
CA LEU A 295 -3.52 -27.37 -10.98
C LEU A 295 -2.61 -28.60 -11.04
N ASN A 296 -2.92 -29.64 -10.26
CA ASN A 296 -2.16 -30.91 -10.24
C ASN A 296 -2.10 -31.61 -11.60
N THR A 297 -3.12 -31.40 -12.45
CA THR A 297 -3.15 -31.91 -13.83
C THR A 297 -2.02 -31.32 -14.69
N ASP A 298 -1.56 -30.10 -14.38
CA ASP A 298 -0.48 -29.40 -15.09
C ASP A 298 0.91 -29.65 -14.45
N ALA A 299 0.99 -30.41 -13.35
CA ALA A 299 2.25 -30.68 -12.66
C ALA A 299 3.27 -31.37 -13.57
N LYS A 300 2.82 -32.25 -14.48
CA LYS A 300 3.67 -32.95 -15.46
C LYS A 300 4.40 -32.01 -16.42
N THR A 301 3.84 -30.82 -16.67
CA THR A 301 4.46 -29.81 -17.54
C THR A 301 5.38 -28.87 -16.76
N GLY A 302 5.42 -28.99 -15.43
CA GLY A 302 6.07 -28.02 -14.54
C GLY A 302 5.23 -26.77 -14.31
N TYR A 303 3.89 -26.90 -14.36
CA TYR A 303 2.92 -25.82 -14.17
C TYR A 303 3.06 -24.68 -15.20
N ARG A 304 3.15 -25.03 -16.49
CA ARG A 304 3.31 -24.03 -17.56
C ARG A 304 2.16 -23.04 -17.61
N ILE A 305 0.93 -23.47 -17.31
CA ILE A 305 -0.25 -22.61 -17.36
C ILE A 305 -0.13 -21.51 -16.30
N GLY A 306 0.12 -21.88 -15.05
CA GLY A 306 0.26 -20.92 -13.95
C GLY A 306 1.43 -19.96 -14.14
N ASN A 307 2.57 -20.46 -14.62
CA ASN A 307 3.73 -19.61 -14.88
C ASN A 307 3.53 -18.66 -16.08
N SER A 308 2.83 -19.11 -17.13
CA SER A 308 2.49 -18.27 -18.29
C SER A 308 1.48 -17.19 -17.91
N LEU A 309 0.48 -17.53 -17.10
CA LEU A 309 -0.48 -16.58 -16.55
C LEU A 309 0.25 -15.47 -15.79
N ASN A 310 1.16 -15.82 -14.88
CA ASN A 310 1.93 -14.85 -14.12
C ASN A 310 2.83 -13.97 -15.00
N THR A 311 3.45 -14.54 -16.03
CA THR A 311 4.24 -13.78 -17.01
C THR A 311 3.36 -12.77 -17.74
N ALA A 312 2.18 -13.18 -18.21
CA ALA A 312 1.23 -12.31 -18.90
C ALA A 312 0.67 -11.21 -17.97
N SER A 313 0.34 -11.55 -16.72
CA SER A 313 -0.07 -10.59 -15.70
C SER A 313 1.02 -9.55 -15.45
N ALA A 314 2.27 -9.95 -15.27
CA ALA A 314 3.39 -9.03 -15.07
C ALA A 314 3.64 -8.14 -16.31
N ALA A 315 3.54 -8.69 -17.51
CA ALA A 315 3.62 -7.90 -18.74
C ALA A 315 2.49 -6.86 -18.84
N SER A 316 1.27 -7.24 -18.46
CA SER A 316 0.14 -6.30 -18.41
C SER A 316 0.36 -5.17 -17.40
N VAL A 317 1.03 -5.44 -16.26
CA VAL A 317 1.41 -4.42 -15.27
C VAL A 317 2.40 -3.43 -15.87
N VAL A 318 3.39 -3.87 -16.64
CA VAL A 318 4.34 -2.96 -17.31
C VAL A 318 3.59 -2.00 -18.25
N VAL A 319 2.70 -2.54 -19.09
CA VAL A 319 1.91 -1.72 -20.02
C VAL A 319 0.98 -0.76 -19.27
N ALA A 320 0.28 -1.25 -18.24
CA ALA A 320 -0.64 -0.45 -17.43
C ALA A 320 0.09 0.68 -16.68
N ALA A 321 1.25 0.38 -16.07
CA ALA A 321 2.05 1.36 -15.32
C ALA A 321 2.57 2.45 -16.26
N LEU A 322 3.20 2.09 -17.37
CA LEU A 322 3.73 3.06 -18.33
C LEU A 322 2.60 3.85 -19.02
N GLY A 323 1.47 3.21 -19.31
CA GLY A 323 0.28 3.88 -19.82
C GLY A 323 -0.28 4.91 -18.84
N LEU A 324 -0.32 4.58 -17.55
CA LEU A 324 -0.77 5.50 -16.50
C LEU A 324 0.21 6.66 -16.31
N VAL A 325 1.53 6.40 -16.36
CA VAL A 325 2.57 7.45 -16.39
C VAL A 325 2.32 8.42 -17.53
N ALA A 326 2.14 7.91 -18.76
CA ALA A 326 1.92 8.74 -19.94
C ALA A 326 0.62 9.56 -19.81
N TYR A 327 -0.45 8.97 -19.30
CA TYR A 327 -1.71 9.66 -19.01
C TYR A 327 -1.51 10.80 -18.00
N GLN A 328 -0.87 10.51 -16.86
CA GLN A 328 -0.67 11.49 -15.79
C GLN A 328 0.25 12.63 -16.24
N MET A 329 1.32 12.34 -16.98
CA MET A 329 2.19 13.36 -17.58
C MET A 329 1.42 14.25 -18.55
N LYS A 330 0.58 13.66 -19.42
CA LYS A 330 -0.25 14.40 -20.37
C LYS A 330 -1.27 15.30 -19.66
N GLU A 331 -1.95 14.77 -18.65
CA GLU A 331 -2.96 15.52 -17.89
C GLU A 331 -2.31 16.63 -17.04
N ASN A 332 -1.13 16.40 -16.47
CA ASN A 332 -0.35 17.45 -15.79
C ASN A 332 0.07 18.57 -16.76
N LYS A 333 0.53 18.22 -17.98
CA LYS A 333 0.89 19.21 -19.01
C LYS A 333 -0.33 20.03 -19.45
N HIS A 334 -1.48 19.39 -19.62
CA HIS A 334 -2.73 20.05 -20.01
C HIS A 334 -3.25 21.00 -18.91
N ARG A 335 -3.09 20.64 -17.63
CA ARG A 335 -3.39 21.52 -16.50
C ARG A 335 -2.43 22.68 -16.38
N ALA A 336 -1.15 22.47 -16.69
CA ALA A 336 -0.16 23.56 -16.70
C ALA A 336 -0.44 24.59 -17.80
N SER A 337 -1.15 24.22 -18.86
CA SER A 337 -1.59 25.13 -19.93
C SER A 337 -3.02 25.67 -19.71
N SER A 338 -3.49 25.73 -18.46
CA SER A 338 -4.84 26.22 -18.08
C SER A 338 -6.02 25.47 -18.72
N GLY A 339 -5.80 24.28 -19.29
CA GLY A 339 -6.83 23.53 -20.03
C GLY A 339 -7.98 23.00 -19.16
N ARG A 340 -7.89 23.14 -17.83
CA ARG A 340 -8.90 22.68 -16.86
C ARG A 340 -9.47 23.80 -16.00
N ASP A 341 -9.08 25.05 -16.24
CA ASP A 341 -9.42 26.19 -15.35
C ASP A 341 -10.92 26.50 -15.38
N TYR A 342 -11.64 26.10 -16.44
CA TYR A 342 -13.10 26.13 -16.51
C TYR A 342 -13.80 25.42 -15.34
N ARG A 343 -13.11 24.54 -14.61
CA ARG A 343 -13.63 23.88 -13.40
C ARG A 343 -13.74 24.82 -12.20
N LEU A 344 -13.03 25.94 -12.20
CA LEU A 344 -13.05 26.97 -11.15
C LEU A 344 -14.25 27.90 -11.28
N GLU A 345 -14.94 27.91 -12.43
CA GLU A 345 -16.16 28.69 -12.65
C GLU A 345 -17.38 28.11 -11.90
N ALA A 346 -17.24 26.93 -11.29
CA ALA A 346 -18.29 26.29 -10.51
C ALA A 346 -18.50 26.98 -9.13
N PRO A 347 -19.66 26.78 -8.48
CA PRO A 347 -19.88 27.26 -7.11
C PRO A 347 -18.78 26.81 -6.15
N HIS A 348 -18.41 27.66 -5.19
CA HIS A 348 -17.30 27.44 -4.25
C HIS A 348 -17.33 26.05 -3.57
N GLU A 349 -18.50 25.59 -3.14
CA GLU A 349 -18.70 24.25 -2.55
C GLU A 349 -18.30 23.10 -3.48
N LYS A 350 -18.55 23.25 -4.79
CA LYS A 350 -18.17 22.24 -5.79
C LYS A 350 -16.67 22.30 -6.10
N VAL A 351 -16.09 23.50 -6.09
CA VAL A 351 -14.63 23.68 -6.28
C VAL A 351 -13.86 23.02 -5.14
N ALA A 352 -14.30 23.20 -3.90
CA ALA A 352 -13.69 22.59 -2.71
C ALA A 352 -13.64 21.04 -2.77
N THR A 353 -14.62 20.41 -3.43
CA THR A 353 -14.72 18.95 -3.56
C THR A 353 -14.08 18.40 -4.84
N LEU A 354 -13.39 19.22 -5.65
CA LEU A 354 -12.76 18.77 -6.89
C LEU A 354 -11.62 17.77 -6.66
N GLY A 355 -10.83 17.91 -5.59
CA GLY A 355 -9.74 16.97 -5.26
C GLY A 355 -8.79 16.71 -6.43
N HIS A 356 -8.64 15.46 -6.86
CA HIS A 356 -7.79 15.08 -8.01
C HIS A 356 -8.22 15.68 -9.37
N LEU A 357 -9.43 16.25 -9.46
CA LEU A 357 -9.90 17.00 -10.63
C LEU A 357 -9.58 18.49 -10.56
N HIS A 358 -9.05 18.98 -9.43
CA HIS A 358 -8.69 20.39 -9.28
C HIS A 358 -7.61 20.78 -10.30
N PRO A 359 -7.71 21.94 -10.97
CA PRO A 359 -6.73 22.36 -11.99
C PRO A 359 -5.30 22.46 -11.46
N GLU A 360 -5.12 22.80 -10.19
CA GLU A 360 -3.81 22.86 -9.53
C GLU A 360 -3.29 21.49 -9.08
N PHE A 361 -4.13 20.45 -9.03
CA PHE A 361 -3.70 19.13 -8.63
C PHE A 361 -2.69 18.57 -9.64
N ARG A 362 -1.54 18.09 -9.13
CA ARG A 362 -0.49 17.47 -9.93
C ARG A 362 -0.36 16.00 -9.58
N TYR A 363 -0.55 15.14 -10.58
CA TYR A 363 -0.34 13.72 -10.41
C TYR A 363 1.14 13.41 -10.21
N ILE A 364 1.42 12.50 -9.30
CA ILE A 364 2.71 11.82 -9.18
C ILE A 364 2.72 10.71 -10.23
N HIS A 365 3.81 10.61 -10.99
CA HIS A 365 3.99 9.61 -12.06
C HIS A 365 4.93 8.50 -11.65
#